data_AF-A0A970NLL4-F1
#
_entry.id   AF-A0A970NLL4-F1
#
_cell.length_a   1.000
_cell.length_b   1.000
_cell.length_c   1.000
_cell.angle_alpha   90.00
_cell.angle_beta   90.00
_cell.angle_gamma   90.00
#
_symmetry.space_group_name_H-M   'P 1'
#
loop_
_entity.id
_entity.type
_entity.pdbx_description
1 polymer ?
#
loop_
_entity_poly.entity_id
_entity_poly.type
_entity_poly.pdbx_seq_one_letter_code
_entity_poly.pdbx_strand_id
1 'polypeptide(L)'
;MKKHLNYMFIFAVLSAAFVFVAFQQQSVQVQPQKIETIKVGYQEWMAENLNVVRFSNGDLIPHVKTDQEWKTYTMQKKPAWCFYENDPANEAKYGRMYNWYAVTDPRGLAPEGFRIPIDYDWQELARLLGSEELAGYKMKSTSGWNEDGNGSNTSNFSAMPGGYRHYHGQFSSVGDNGFWWSADTYDDENSNACYLSKNVDDFYRNFFFRGYGFSVRCIKE
;
A
#
# COMPACT_ATOMS: atom_id res chain seq x y z
N MET A 1 -27.15 -81.62 -47.07
CA MET A 1 -26.15 -81.31 -48.12
C MET A 1 -26.13 -79.82 -48.35
N LYS A 2 -24.90 -79.27 -48.45
CA LYS A 2 -24.51 -77.85 -48.45
C LYS A 2 -25.16 -77.00 -49.55
N LYS A 3 -25.36 -75.69 -49.26
CA LYS A 3 -25.05 -74.51 -50.11
C LYS A 3 -25.39 -73.24 -49.29
N HIS A 4 -24.39 -72.63 -48.65
CA HIS A 4 -23.67 -71.42 -49.08
C HIS A 4 -24.54 -70.16 -49.12
N LEU A 5 -24.46 -69.35 -48.06
CA LEU A 5 -24.95 -67.98 -48.02
C LEU A 5 -23.74 -67.03 -47.92
N ASN A 6 -23.67 -66.08 -48.85
CA ASN A 6 -22.55 -65.19 -49.08
C ASN A 6 -22.45 -64.08 -48.02
N TYR A 7 -21.21 -63.79 -47.62
CA TYR A 7 -20.83 -62.66 -46.78
C TYR A 7 -20.91 -61.35 -47.58
N MET A 8 -21.52 -60.33 -46.99
CA MET A 8 -21.37 -58.93 -47.41
C MET A 8 -20.97 -58.11 -46.18
N PHE A 9 -19.67 -57.86 -46.03
CA PHE A 9 -19.12 -56.94 -45.03
C PHE A 9 -19.24 -55.51 -45.54
N ILE A 10 -20.02 -54.69 -44.84
CA ILE A 10 -20.02 -53.23 -45.03
C ILE A 10 -19.15 -52.64 -43.92
N PHE A 11 -17.98 -52.10 -44.27
CA PHE A 11 -17.19 -51.25 -43.38
C PHE A 11 -17.55 -49.79 -43.64
N ALA A 12 -18.22 -49.15 -42.68
CA ALA A 12 -18.42 -47.71 -42.67
C ALA A 12 -17.17 -47.04 -42.08
N VAL A 13 -16.49 -46.20 -42.86
CA VAL A 13 -15.40 -45.35 -42.38
C VAL A 13 -15.97 -43.97 -42.10
N LEU A 14 -16.10 -43.60 -40.83
CA LEU A 14 -16.44 -42.25 -40.38
C LEU A 14 -15.14 -41.46 -40.19
N SER A 15 -14.87 -40.51 -41.09
CA SER A 15 -13.78 -39.55 -40.91
C SER A 15 -14.25 -38.36 -40.07
N ALA A 16 -13.79 -38.26 -38.83
CA ALA A 16 -13.96 -37.05 -38.02
C ALA A 16 -12.83 -36.07 -38.33
N ALA A 17 -13.15 -34.92 -38.91
CA ALA A 17 -12.21 -33.82 -39.08
C ALA A 17 -12.10 -33.05 -37.75
N PHE A 18 -10.93 -33.09 -37.11
CA PHE A 18 -10.61 -32.25 -35.95
C PHE A 18 -10.11 -30.89 -36.45
N VAL A 19 -10.93 -29.85 -36.25
CA VAL A 19 -10.51 -28.46 -36.46
C VAL A 19 -9.82 -27.99 -35.19
N PHE A 20 -8.50 -27.85 -35.23
CA PHE A 20 -7.74 -27.18 -34.17
C PHE A 20 -7.90 -25.68 -34.32
N VAL A 21 -8.63 -25.05 -33.39
CA VAL A 21 -8.63 -23.59 -33.23
C VAL A 21 -7.49 -23.24 -32.28
N ALA A 22 -6.42 -22.65 -32.80
CA ALA A 22 -5.34 -22.13 -31.97
C ALA A 22 -5.78 -20.82 -31.31
N PHE A 23 -5.98 -20.84 -30.00
CA PHE A 23 -6.14 -19.62 -29.21
C PHE A 23 -4.77 -18.94 -29.09
N GLN A 24 -4.57 -17.82 -29.78
CA GLN A 24 -3.42 -16.96 -29.52
C GLN A 24 -3.69 -16.16 -28.25
N GLN A 25 -2.96 -16.47 -27.18
CA GLN A 25 -2.98 -15.68 -25.97
C GLN A 25 -2.19 -14.39 -26.23
N GLN A 26 -2.90 -13.29 -26.46
CA GLN A 26 -2.28 -11.98 -26.61
C GLN A 26 -1.75 -11.55 -25.24
N SER A 27 -0.43 -11.50 -25.08
CA SER A 27 0.19 -10.97 -23.86
C SER A 27 -0.18 -9.49 -23.74
N VAL A 28 -1.03 -9.15 -22.78
CA VAL A 28 -1.23 -7.75 -22.40
C VAL A 28 0.09 -7.27 -21.82
N GLN A 29 0.81 -6.43 -22.56
CA GLN A 29 1.98 -5.71 -22.06
C GLN A 29 1.47 -4.68 -21.06
N VAL A 30 1.36 -5.05 -19.79
CA VAL A 30 1.12 -4.09 -18.70
C VAL A 30 2.37 -3.25 -18.61
N GLN A 31 2.33 -2.03 -19.13
CA GLN A 31 3.43 -1.09 -18.91
C GLN A 31 3.54 -0.85 -17.40
N PRO A 32 4.75 -0.88 -16.83
CA PRO A 32 4.93 -0.58 -15.41
C PRO A 32 4.36 0.82 -15.16
N GLN A 33 3.44 0.92 -14.20
CA GLN A 33 2.82 2.18 -13.83
C GLN A 33 3.94 3.14 -13.40
N LYS A 34 4.07 4.27 -14.11
CA LYS A 34 5.03 5.30 -13.73
C LYS A 34 4.65 5.84 -12.34
N ILE A 35 5.54 5.67 -11.38
CA ILE A 35 5.40 6.22 -10.02
C ILE A 35 5.95 7.64 -10.03
N GLU A 36 5.09 8.63 -9.78
CA GLU A 36 5.52 10.02 -9.65
C GLU A 36 6.29 10.22 -8.34
N THR A 37 7.30 11.08 -8.39
CA THR A 37 8.23 11.33 -7.28
C THR A 37 8.46 12.81 -7.06
N ILE A 38 8.79 13.19 -5.83
CA ILE A 38 9.23 14.52 -5.43
C ILE A 38 10.66 14.47 -4.90
N LYS A 39 11.41 15.55 -5.11
CA LYS A 39 12.78 15.69 -4.58
C LYS A 39 12.79 16.68 -3.43
N VAL A 40 13.40 16.28 -2.32
CA VAL A 40 13.72 17.16 -1.21
C VAL A 40 15.21 17.00 -0.95
N GLY A 41 15.98 18.05 -1.25
CA GLY A 41 17.43 17.95 -1.30
C GLY A 41 17.89 16.83 -2.24
N TYR A 42 18.58 15.84 -1.70
CA TYR A 42 19.04 14.66 -2.43
C TYR A 42 18.12 13.44 -2.30
N GLN A 43 17.12 13.48 -1.42
CA GLN A 43 16.16 12.38 -1.28
C GLN A 43 15.08 12.48 -2.35
N GLU A 44 14.71 11.34 -2.93
CA GLU A 44 13.60 11.22 -3.88
C GLU A 44 12.52 10.33 -3.28
N TRP A 45 11.33 10.91 -3.07
CA TRP A 45 10.19 10.27 -2.39
C TRP A 45 9.06 10.03 -3.38
N MET A 46 8.20 9.05 -3.13
CA MET A 46 6.92 8.95 -3.84
C MET A 46 6.10 10.24 -3.64
N ALA A 47 5.45 10.72 -4.71
CA ALA A 47 4.57 11.89 -4.64
C ALA A 47 3.24 11.60 -3.93
N GLU A 48 2.84 10.32 -3.87
CA GLU A 48 1.59 9.85 -3.27
C GLU A 48 1.83 8.75 -2.23
N ASN A 49 0.89 8.54 -1.31
CA ASN A 49 0.92 7.41 -0.38
C ASN A 49 0.85 6.09 -1.16
N LEU A 50 1.56 5.08 -0.67
CA LEU A 50 1.57 3.76 -1.29
C LEU A 50 0.16 3.16 -1.33
N ASN A 51 -0.22 2.65 -2.50
CA ASN A 51 -1.58 2.21 -2.76
C ASN A 51 -1.63 0.85 -3.48
N VAL A 52 -1.01 -0.18 -2.90
CA VAL A 52 -0.92 -1.53 -3.46
C VAL A 52 -1.82 -2.52 -2.72
N VAL A 53 -2.26 -3.57 -3.42
CA VAL A 53 -3.04 -4.68 -2.85
C VAL A 53 -2.29 -6.01 -2.91
N ARG A 54 -1.06 -6.00 -3.42
CA ARG A 54 -0.18 -7.14 -3.56
C ARG A 54 1.19 -6.82 -3.02
N PHE A 55 1.84 -7.84 -2.47
CA PHE A 55 3.28 -7.81 -2.25
C PHE A 55 4.04 -7.90 -3.58
N SER A 56 5.34 -7.63 -3.56
CA SER A 56 6.22 -7.65 -4.73
C SER A 56 6.28 -9.03 -5.39
N ASN A 57 6.05 -10.11 -4.62
CA ASN A 57 5.93 -11.47 -5.16
C ASN A 57 4.57 -11.78 -5.84
N GLY A 58 3.62 -10.83 -5.83
CA GLY A 58 2.29 -10.96 -6.42
C GLY A 58 1.19 -11.48 -5.48
N ASP A 59 1.52 -11.94 -4.28
CA ASP A 59 0.55 -12.40 -3.29
C ASP A 59 -0.37 -11.26 -2.84
N LEU A 60 -1.66 -11.56 -2.63
CA LEU A 60 -2.61 -10.58 -2.10
C LEU A 60 -2.30 -10.24 -0.64
N ILE A 61 -2.38 -8.95 -0.34
CA ILE A 61 -2.43 -8.44 1.02
C ILE A 61 -3.91 -8.47 1.45
N PRO A 62 -4.27 -9.07 2.59
CA PRO A 62 -5.66 -9.14 3.04
C PRO A 62 -6.28 -7.75 3.27
N HIS A 63 -7.42 -7.49 2.60
CA HIS A 63 -8.26 -6.31 2.86
C HIS A 63 -9.14 -6.59 4.08
N VAL A 64 -8.80 -6.01 5.22
CA VAL A 64 -9.47 -6.29 6.50
C VAL A 64 -10.39 -5.13 6.86
N LYS A 65 -11.71 -5.37 6.88
CA LYS A 65 -12.69 -4.28 7.01
C LYS A 65 -13.22 -4.12 8.42
N THR A 66 -13.58 -5.21 9.09
CA THR A 66 -14.23 -5.10 10.40
C THR A 66 -13.21 -4.90 11.53
N ASP A 67 -13.63 -4.23 12.60
CA ASP A 67 -12.77 -3.99 13.77
C ASP A 67 -12.31 -5.30 14.41
N GLN A 68 -13.21 -6.27 14.48
CA GLN A 68 -12.92 -7.58 15.04
C GLN A 68 -11.89 -8.35 14.20
N GLU A 69 -11.98 -8.31 12.87
CA GLU A 69 -10.97 -8.91 12.01
C GLU A 69 -9.63 -8.19 12.11
N TRP A 70 -9.62 -6.84 12.15
CA TRP A 70 -8.38 -6.07 12.28
C TRP A 70 -7.62 -6.43 13.56
N LYS A 71 -8.37 -6.50 14.67
CA LYS A 71 -7.83 -6.96 15.96
C LYS A 71 -7.30 -8.39 15.85
N THR A 72 -8.04 -9.32 15.22
CA THR A 72 -7.58 -10.71 15.04
C THR A 72 -6.30 -10.79 14.22
N TYR A 73 -6.21 -10.07 13.10
CA TYR A 73 -5.01 -10.03 12.26
C TYR A 73 -3.81 -9.46 13.02
N THR A 74 -4.05 -8.40 13.78
CA THR A 74 -3.04 -7.80 14.66
C THR A 74 -2.51 -8.81 15.69
N MET A 75 -3.39 -9.50 16.41
CA MET A 75 -2.98 -10.50 17.42
C MET A 75 -2.25 -11.71 16.79
N GLN A 76 -2.56 -12.03 15.54
CA GLN A 76 -1.89 -13.08 14.77
C GLN A 76 -0.63 -12.59 14.04
N LYS A 77 -0.24 -11.31 14.21
CA LYS A 77 0.89 -10.68 13.52
C LYS A 77 0.84 -10.85 12.00
N LYS A 78 -0.37 -10.77 11.42
CA LYS A 78 -0.61 -10.94 9.99
C LYS A 78 -0.70 -9.60 9.27
N PRO A 79 -0.24 -9.53 8.00
CA PRO A 79 -0.37 -8.33 7.20
C PRO A 79 -1.83 -8.02 6.90
N ALA A 80 -2.17 -6.74 6.93
CA ALA A 80 -3.50 -6.26 6.58
C ALA A 80 -3.44 -4.85 5.99
N TRP A 81 -4.40 -4.53 5.12
CA TRP A 81 -4.68 -3.17 4.69
C TRP A 81 -6.18 -2.84 4.75
N CYS A 82 -6.50 -1.55 4.82
CA CYS A 82 -7.85 -1.03 4.66
C CYS A 82 -7.83 0.42 4.15
N PHE A 83 -9.00 0.94 3.79
CA PHE A 83 -9.21 2.38 3.66
C PHE A 83 -9.62 2.98 5.00
N TYR A 84 -9.43 4.28 5.17
CA TYR A 84 -10.03 4.99 6.30
C TYR A 84 -11.56 4.81 6.29
N GLU A 85 -12.16 4.45 7.43
CA GLU A 85 -13.59 4.08 7.57
C GLU A 85 -14.07 2.97 6.62
N ASN A 86 -13.15 2.23 6.02
CA ASN A 86 -13.42 1.25 4.97
C ASN A 86 -14.18 1.81 3.75
N ASP A 87 -14.14 3.12 3.55
CA ASP A 87 -14.80 3.80 2.43
C ASP A 87 -13.83 3.92 1.23
N PRO A 88 -14.13 3.30 0.08
CA PRO A 88 -13.32 3.43 -1.13
C PRO A 88 -13.18 4.88 -1.61
N ALA A 89 -14.10 5.79 -1.29
CA ALA A 89 -13.98 7.21 -1.63
C ALA A 89 -12.74 7.86 -0.99
N ASN A 90 -12.24 7.30 0.12
CA ASN A 90 -11.02 7.76 0.78
C ASN A 90 -9.73 7.29 0.08
N GLU A 91 -9.80 6.35 -0.87
CA GLU A 91 -8.63 5.86 -1.61
C GLU A 91 -7.91 7.01 -2.34
N ALA A 92 -8.66 7.81 -3.10
CA ALA A 92 -8.09 8.90 -3.88
C ALA A 92 -7.49 10.02 -3.02
N LYS A 93 -7.94 10.16 -1.76
CA LYS A 93 -7.55 11.25 -0.87
C LYS A 93 -6.41 10.88 0.08
N TYR A 94 -6.48 9.70 0.68
CA TYR A 94 -5.54 9.27 1.73
C TYR A 94 -4.73 8.04 1.35
N GLY A 95 -5.14 7.30 0.31
CA GLY A 95 -4.56 6.00 -0.04
C GLY A 95 -4.98 4.89 0.92
N ARG A 96 -4.22 3.79 0.92
CA ARG A 96 -4.41 2.65 1.81
C ARG A 96 -3.61 2.81 3.10
N MET A 97 -4.17 2.26 4.17
CA MET A 97 -3.51 2.11 5.46
C MET A 97 -3.04 0.67 5.60
N TYR A 98 -1.84 0.47 6.14
CA TYR A 98 -1.25 -0.85 6.35
C TYR A 98 -0.90 -0.99 7.82
N ASN A 99 -1.04 -2.20 8.36
CA ASN A 99 -0.36 -2.51 9.61
C ASN A 99 1.13 -2.75 9.38
N TRP A 100 1.92 -2.61 10.43
CA TRP A 100 3.38 -2.72 10.29
C TRP A 100 3.81 -4.11 9.82
N TYR A 101 3.04 -5.16 10.13
CA TYR A 101 3.28 -6.51 9.62
C TYR A 101 3.20 -6.62 8.09
N ALA A 102 2.38 -5.81 7.42
CA ALA A 102 2.40 -5.69 5.97
C ALA A 102 3.61 -4.87 5.49
N VAL A 103 3.97 -3.82 6.22
CA VAL A 103 5.10 -2.93 5.88
C VAL A 103 6.43 -3.68 5.80
N THR A 104 6.66 -4.62 6.72
CA THR A 104 7.92 -5.38 6.79
C THR A 104 7.77 -6.85 6.40
N ASP A 105 6.71 -7.19 5.68
CA ASP A 105 6.53 -8.57 5.20
C ASP A 105 7.67 -8.94 4.24
N PRO A 106 8.31 -10.11 4.39
CA PRO A 106 9.44 -10.52 3.55
C PRO A 106 9.10 -10.67 2.05
N ARG A 107 7.81 -10.72 1.71
CA ARG A 107 7.36 -10.70 0.30
C ARG A 107 7.48 -9.34 -0.37
N GLY A 108 7.77 -8.29 0.40
CA GLY A 108 8.03 -6.93 -0.05
C GLY A 108 6.76 -6.12 -0.27
N LEU A 109 6.61 -4.98 0.40
CA LEU A 109 5.47 -4.07 0.20
C LEU A 109 5.77 -2.98 -0.84
N ALA A 110 7.02 -2.52 -0.89
CA ALA A 110 7.42 -1.43 -1.76
C ALA A 110 7.49 -1.86 -3.25
N PRO A 111 7.09 -0.99 -4.19
CA PRO A 111 7.29 -1.23 -5.61
C PRO A 111 8.78 -1.32 -5.98
N GLU A 112 9.08 -1.92 -7.13
CA GLU A 112 10.45 -2.03 -7.65
C GLU A 112 11.13 -0.65 -7.76
N GLY A 113 12.39 -0.56 -7.30
CA GLY A 113 13.17 0.68 -7.26
C GLY A 113 12.84 1.62 -6.08
N PHE A 114 11.94 1.20 -5.19
CA PHE A 114 11.59 1.90 -3.97
C PHE A 114 11.75 0.99 -2.76
N ARG A 115 11.94 1.62 -1.60
CA ARG A 115 11.96 0.93 -0.30
C ARG A 115 11.10 1.67 0.72
N ILE A 116 10.73 0.95 1.77
CA ILE A 116 10.12 1.56 2.95
C ILE A 116 11.18 2.44 3.63
N PRO A 117 10.87 3.69 3.99
CA PRO A 117 11.80 4.56 4.69
C PRO A 117 12.12 4.01 6.08
N ILE A 118 13.37 4.19 6.50
CA ILE A 118 13.80 4.03 7.88
C ILE A 118 13.67 5.38 8.61
N ASP A 119 13.82 5.39 9.93
CA ASP A 119 13.72 6.57 10.78
C ASP A 119 14.75 7.64 10.39
N TYR A 120 15.93 7.21 9.96
CA TYR A 120 16.96 8.11 9.44
C TYR A 120 16.50 8.86 8.18
N ASP A 121 15.74 8.22 7.27
CA ASP A 121 15.25 8.92 6.07
C ASP A 121 14.28 10.04 6.45
N TRP A 122 13.41 9.78 7.42
CA TRP A 122 12.46 10.74 7.96
C TRP A 122 13.15 11.90 8.68
N GLN A 123 14.15 11.59 9.52
CA GLN A 123 14.97 12.61 10.19
C GLN A 123 15.69 13.49 9.16
N GLU A 124 16.27 12.88 8.13
CA GLU A 124 16.99 13.60 7.09
C GLU A 124 16.04 14.46 6.23
N LEU A 125 14.83 13.97 5.94
CA LEU A 125 13.80 14.76 5.27
C LEU A 125 13.49 16.05 6.07
N ALA A 126 13.26 15.91 7.38
CA ALA A 126 13.01 17.05 8.24
C ALA A 126 14.19 18.03 8.26
N ARG A 127 15.43 17.51 8.33
CA ARG A 127 16.66 18.32 8.28
C ARG A 127 16.79 19.08 6.96
N LEU A 128 16.52 18.44 5.82
CA LEU A 128 16.56 19.07 4.49
C LEU A 128 15.47 20.14 4.33
N LEU A 129 14.40 20.06 5.10
CA LEU A 129 13.35 21.07 5.18
C LEU A 129 13.66 22.19 6.20
N GLY A 130 14.81 22.14 6.87
CA GLY A 130 15.34 23.18 7.75
C GLY A 130 15.51 22.69 9.18
N SER A 131 14.44 22.16 9.78
CA SER A 131 14.44 21.56 11.12
C SER A 131 13.14 20.80 11.37
N GLU A 132 13.08 20.00 12.44
CA GLU A 132 11.85 19.29 12.81
C GLU A 132 10.71 20.28 13.14
N GLU A 133 10.98 21.42 13.78
CA GLU A 133 9.98 22.42 14.19
C GLU A 133 9.30 23.15 13.00
N LEU A 134 9.89 23.09 11.81
CA LEU A 134 9.37 23.75 10.60
C LEU A 134 9.00 22.76 9.49
N ALA A 135 9.53 21.54 9.53
CA ALA A 135 9.35 20.56 8.47
C ALA A 135 7.87 20.20 8.29
N GLY A 136 7.11 20.05 9.37
CA GLY A 136 5.69 19.73 9.30
C GLY A 136 4.89 20.75 8.51
N TYR A 137 5.08 22.05 8.75
CA TYR A 137 4.42 23.10 7.97
C TYR A 137 4.78 23.06 6.47
N LYS A 138 6.01 22.70 6.13
CA LYS A 138 6.46 22.58 4.73
C LYS A 138 5.98 21.29 4.06
N MET A 139 5.66 20.26 4.83
CA MET A 139 5.17 18.96 4.36
C MET A 139 3.66 18.88 4.22
N LYS A 140 2.92 19.47 5.18
CA LYS A 140 1.45 19.49 5.18
C LYS A 140 0.93 20.07 3.86
N SER A 141 -0.09 19.42 3.30
CA SER A 141 -0.82 19.92 2.13
C SER A 141 -1.43 21.31 2.40
N THR A 142 -1.70 22.05 1.32
CA THR A 142 -2.33 23.38 1.40
C THR A 142 -3.84 23.33 1.67
N SER A 143 -4.43 22.14 1.74
CA SER A 143 -5.84 21.92 2.03
C SER A 143 -6.09 20.56 2.68
N GLY A 144 -7.23 20.40 3.31
CA GLY A 144 -7.70 19.14 3.89
C GLY A 144 -7.44 18.96 5.39
N TRP A 145 -6.64 19.83 6.00
CA TRP A 145 -6.47 19.90 7.45
C TRP A 145 -7.58 20.77 8.07
N ASN A 146 -8.13 20.32 9.20
CA ASN A 146 -9.17 21.04 9.92
C ASN A 146 -8.62 22.31 10.59
N GLU A 147 -9.52 23.24 10.93
CA GLU A 147 -9.23 24.44 11.74
C GLU A 147 -8.02 25.24 11.24
N ASP A 148 -7.94 25.44 9.91
CA ASP A 148 -6.84 26.16 9.25
C ASP A 148 -5.44 25.58 9.49
N GLY A 149 -5.33 24.31 9.93
CA GLY A 149 -4.06 23.63 10.19
C GLY A 149 -3.24 23.25 8.95
N ASN A 150 -3.58 23.79 7.78
CA ASN A 150 -2.94 23.50 6.50
C ASN A 150 -1.48 23.98 6.49
N GLY A 151 -0.65 23.31 5.70
CA GLY A 151 0.74 23.70 5.49
C GLY A 151 0.94 24.61 4.28
N SER A 152 2.18 25.01 4.08
CA SER A 152 2.62 25.68 2.85
C SER A 152 2.84 24.72 1.68
N ASN A 153 3.04 23.43 1.97
CA ASN A 153 3.47 22.40 1.02
C ASN A 153 4.69 22.80 0.16
N THR A 154 5.57 23.66 0.65
CA THR A 154 6.75 24.11 -0.11
C THR A 154 7.76 22.99 -0.39
N SER A 155 7.64 21.85 0.29
CA SER A 155 8.39 20.62 -0.01
C SER A 155 7.83 19.81 -1.18
N ASN A 156 6.60 20.09 -1.62
CA ASN A 156 5.79 19.27 -2.52
C ASN A 156 5.41 17.88 -1.98
N PHE A 157 5.73 17.55 -0.72
CA PHE A 157 5.44 16.24 -0.13
C PHE A 157 3.93 15.94 -0.03
N SER A 158 3.11 16.99 0.08
CA SER A 158 1.64 16.92 0.04
C SER A 158 1.07 15.97 1.11
N ALA A 159 1.53 16.11 2.35
CA ALA A 159 1.07 15.29 3.47
C ALA A 159 -0.40 15.59 3.80
N MET A 160 -1.26 14.58 3.61
CA MET A 160 -2.68 14.64 3.93
C MET A 160 -2.95 14.09 5.34
N PRO A 161 -3.96 14.64 6.07
CA PRO A 161 -4.31 14.17 7.41
C PRO A 161 -5.22 12.94 7.35
N GLY A 162 -4.67 11.81 6.94
CA GLY A 162 -5.41 10.56 6.74
C GLY A 162 -5.79 9.82 8.02
N GLY A 163 -5.43 10.34 9.20
CA GLY A 163 -5.69 9.70 10.48
C GLY A 163 -4.97 8.36 10.64
N TYR A 164 -5.51 7.52 11.50
CA TYR A 164 -5.03 6.16 11.75
C TYR A 164 -6.16 5.17 11.97
N ARG A 165 -5.83 3.88 11.85
CA ARG A 165 -6.63 2.79 12.40
C ARG A 165 -5.99 2.26 13.67
N HIS A 166 -6.70 2.30 14.79
CA HIS A 166 -6.26 1.77 16.06
C HIS A 166 -6.15 0.24 16.00
N TYR A 167 -5.29 -0.36 16.81
CA TYR A 167 -5.08 -1.82 16.82
C TYR A 167 -6.30 -2.64 17.28
N HIS A 168 -7.27 -1.99 17.93
CA HIS A 168 -8.59 -2.57 18.21
C HIS A 168 -9.61 -2.42 17.08
N GLY A 169 -9.23 -1.77 15.97
CA GLY A 169 -10.03 -1.65 14.75
C GLY A 169 -10.61 -0.26 14.48
N GLN A 170 -10.80 0.58 15.49
CA GLN A 170 -11.44 1.89 15.34
C GLN A 170 -10.60 2.87 14.54
N PHE A 171 -11.23 3.79 13.82
CA PHE A 171 -10.57 4.88 13.10
C PHE A 171 -10.56 6.16 13.92
N SER A 172 -9.54 7.00 13.74
CA SER A 172 -9.48 8.31 14.38
C SER A 172 -8.57 9.30 13.66
N SER A 173 -8.68 10.58 14.06
CA SER A 173 -7.81 11.70 13.66
C SER A 173 -7.77 12.08 12.18
N VAL A 174 -8.71 11.62 11.35
CA VAL A 174 -8.82 12.15 9.98
C VAL A 174 -9.10 13.65 10.01
N GLY A 175 -8.41 14.40 9.15
CA GLY A 175 -8.47 15.86 9.13
C GLY A 175 -7.57 16.54 10.17
N ASP A 176 -7.15 15.82 11.22
CA ASP A 176 -6.36 16.39 12.32
C ASP A 176 -4.90 15.91 12.33
N ASN A 177 -4.65 14.66 11.93
CA ASN A 177 -3.31 14.08 11.91
C ASN A 177 -3.06 13.22 10.67
N GLY A 178 -1.81 13.16 10.24
CA GLY A 178 -1.32 12.19 9.26
C GLY A 178 -0.18 11.36 9.86
N PHE A 179 -0.18 10.06 9.60
CA PHE A 179 0.80 9.11 10.15
C PHE A 179 1.44 8.27 9.04
N TRP A 180 2.75 8.06 9.12
CA TRP A 180 3.50 7.21 8.18
C TRP A 180 4.46 6.28 8.90
N TRP A 181 4.46 5.01 8.50
CA TRP A 181 5.38 4.03 9.07
C TRP A 181 6.84 4.29 8.70
N SER A 182 7.73 3.95 9.64
CA SER A 182 9.12 3.60 9.40
C SER A 182 9.30 2.08 9.42
N ALA A 183 10.27 1.56 8.69
CA ALA A 183 10.69 0.16 8.76
C ALA A 183 11.45 -0.19 10.06
N ASP A 184 11.90 0.81 10.83
CA ASP A 184 12.64 0.56 12.06
C ASP A 184 11.75 0.08 13.21
N THR A 185 12.26 -0.92 13.92
CA THR A 185 11.67 -1.42 15.16
C THR A 185 12.10 -0.56 16.34
N TYR A 186 11.20 -0.33 17.29
CA TYR A 186 11.55 0.28 18.57
C TYR A 186 11.82 -0.80 19.62
N ASP A 187 10.90 -1.76 19.76
CA ASP A 187 11.00 -2.91 20.66
C ASP A 187 10.29 -4.15 20.06
N ASP A 188 9.94 -5.13 20.90
CA ASP A 188 9.30 -6.39 20.48
C ASP A 188 7.85 -6.25 19.98
N GLU A 189 7.18 -5.13 20.25
CA GLU A 189 5.77 -4.90 19.94
C GLU A 189 5.51 -3.60 19.18
N ASN A 190 6.43 -2.64 19.27
CA ASN A 190 6.32 -1.29 18.74
C ASN A 190 7.32 -1.03 17.62
N SER A 191 6.98 -0.10 16.73
CA SER A 191 7.83 0.32 15.63
C SER A 191 7.69 1.81 15.39
N ASN A 192 8.72 2.40 14.80
CA ASN A 192 8.79 3.83 14.61
C ASN A 192 7.80 4.27 13.54
N ALA A 193 7.21 5.44 13.75
CA ALA A 193 6.40 6.14 12.78
C ALA A 193 6.63 7.64 12.94
N CYS A 194 6.39 8.38 11.87
CA CYS A 194 6.31 9.82 11.93
C CYS A 194 4.86 10.29 11.83
N TYR A 195 4.58 11.48 12.36
CA TYR A 195 3.27 12.09 12.24
C TYR A 195 3.33 13.60 12.20
N LEU A 196 2.27 14.16 11.62
CA LEU A 196 1.99 15.59 11.54
C LEU A 196 0.66 15.88 12.23
N SER A 197 0.50 17.10 12.73
CA SER A 197 -0.71 17.54 13.44
C SER A 197 -1.19 18.89 12.92
N LYS A 198 -2.50 19.11 12.90
CA LYS A 198 -3.09 20.39 12.51
C LYS A 198 -2.64 21.55 13.42
N ASN A 199 -2.37 21.26 14.71
CA ASN A 199 -2.19 22.27 15.75
C ASN A 199 -0.78 22.87 15.81
N VAL A 200 0.18 22.24 15.14
CA VAL A 200 1.61 22.56 15.23
C VAL A 200 2.29 22.35 13.88
N ASP A 201 3.47 22.93 13.75
CA ASP A 201 4.26 22.94 12.52
C ASP A 201 5.41 21.94 12.55
N ASP A 202 5.61 21.30 13.70
CA ASP A 202 6.61 20.28 13.94
C ASP A 202 6.35 19.00 13.14
N PHE A 203 7.45 18.37 12.74
CA PHE A 203 7.52 16.99 12.31
C PHE A 203 7.88 16.10 13.50
N TYR A 204 6.97 15.20 13.89
CA TYR A 204 7.20 14.32 15.02
C TYR A 204 7.59 12.91 14.57
N ARG A 205 8.48 12.29 15.35
CA ARG A 205 8.79 10.87 15.31
C ARG A 205 8.44 10.26 16.66
N ASN A 206 7.81 9.10 16.65
CA ASN A 206 7.44 8.36 17.85
C ASN A 206 7.36 6.86 17.53
N PHE A 207 7.02 6.01 18.50
CA PHE A 207 6.81 4.59 18.32
C PHE A 207 5.36 4.22 18.63
N PHE A 208 4.83 3.27 17.86
CA PHE A 208 3.46 2.80 18.00
C PHE A 208 3.40 1.29 17.88
N PHE A 209 2.38 0.71 18.49
CA PHE A 209 2.13 -0.73 18.40
C PHE A 209 1.94 -1.15 16.94
N ARG A 210 2.58 -2.25 16.53
CA ARG A 210 2.62 -2.74 15.12
C ARG A 210 1.24 -3.06 14.53
N GLY A 211 0.22 -3.19 15.38
CA GLY A 211 -1.18 -3.39 15.01
C GLY A 211 -1.94 -2.15 14.54
N TYR A 212 -1.38 -0.94 14.69
CA TYR A 212 -1.99 0.26 14.12
C TYR A 212 -1.98 0.18 12.59
N GLY A 213 -2.92 0.84 11.94
CA GLY A 213 -2.91 1.09 10.50
C GLY A 213 -2.50 2.53 10.23
N PHE A 214 -1.40 2.72 9.52
CA PHE A 214 -0.92 4.04 9.06
C PHE A 214 -0.66 4.02 7.55
N SER A 215 -0.47 5.21 6.98
CA SER A 215 -0.04 5.34 5.59
C SER A 215 1.41 4.88 5.42
N VAL A 216 1.83 4.66 4.17
CA VAL A 216 3.23 4.39 3.81
C VAL A 216 3.61 5.36 2.71
N ARG A 217 4.80 5.94 2.79
CA ARG A 217 5.40 6.76 1.74
C ARG A 217 6.77 6.18 1.43
N CYS A 218 6.97 5.62 0.23
CA CYS A 218 8.26 5.00 -0.08
C CYS A 218 9.28 6.06 -0.52
N ILE A 219 10.54 5.76 -0.29
CA ILE A 219 11.69 6.50 -0.79
C ILE A 219 12.36 5.68 -1.89
N LYS A 220 12.91 6.34 -2.91
CA LYS A 220 13.62 5.70 -4.01
C LYS A 220 14.99 5.22 -3.56
N GLU A 221 15.42 4.07 -4.07
CA GLU A 221 16.75 3.50 -3.81
C GLU A 221 17.88 4.21 -4.55
#